data_AF-A0A1Y5DM29-F1
#
_entry.id   AF-A0A1Y5DM29-F1
#
_cell.length_a   1.000
_cell.length_b   1.000
_cell.length_c   1.000
_cell.angle_alpha   90.00
_cell.angle_beta   90.00
_cell.angle_gamma   90.00
#
_symmetry.space_group_name_H-M   'P 1'
#
loop_
_entity.id
_entity.type
_entity.pdbx_description
1 polymer ?
#
loop_
_entity_poly.entity_id
_entity_poly.type
_entity_poly.pdbx_seq_one_letter_code
_entity_poly.pdbx_strand_id
1 'polypeptide(L)' 'FLAGMLMPPNYGPTYSKDFKNMYEKTSLKYKLKTMPFLLEGVAGKKELNQRDGIHPNAEGHKHIAKNIFEFIKEEL' A
#
# COMPACT_ATOMS: atom_id res chain seq x y z
N PHE A 1 -9.21 2.02 9.85
CA PHE A 1 -8.22 2.69 8.99
C PHE A 1 -8.40 2.25 7.53
N LEU A 2 -7.80 2.96 6.57
CA LEU A 2 -7.76 2.58 5.15
C LEU A 2 -6.30 2.38 4.72
N ALA A 3 -5.98 1.22 4.13
CA ALA A 3 -4.68 0.99 3.51
C ALA A 3 -4.75 1.33 2.01
N GLY A 4 -3.97 2.32 1.60
CA GLY A 4 -3.88 2.78 0.22
C GLY A 4 -3.06 1.85 -0.67
N MET A 5 -3.36 1.90 -1.97
CA MET A 5 -2.62 1.18 -3.00
C MET A 5 -2.26 2.14 -4.14
N LEU A 6 -1.17 1.82 -4.85
CA LEU A 6 -0.75 2.52 -6.05
C LEU A 6 -0.77 1.56 -7.24
N MET A 7 -1.11 2.08 -8.41
CA MET A 7 -1.01 1.33 -9.65
C MET A 7 0.41 1.39 -10.21
N PRO A 8 0.90 0.29 -10.82
CA PRO A 8 2.13 0.32 -11.59
C PRO A 8 2.09 1.37 -12.72
N PRO A 9 3.22 2.06 -13.01
CA PRO A 9 3.25 3.14 -14.00
C PRO A 9 2.85 2.76 -15.42
N ASN A 10 2.94 1.47 -15.78
CA ASN A 10 2.57 0.95 -17.11
C ASN A 10 1.06 1.04 -17.42
N TYR A 11 0.21 1.35 -16.43
CA TYR A 11 -1.21 1.65 -16.65
C TYR A 11 -1.47 3.09 -17.10
N GLY A 12 -0.41 3.90 -17.20
CA GLY A 12 -0.49 5.30 -17.63
C GLY A 12 -0.74 6.26 -16.46
N PRO A 13 -0.32 7.53 -16.63
CA PRO A 13 -0.32 8.52 -15.55
C PRO A 13 -1.72 8.92 -15.11
N THR A 14 -2.68 9.02 -16.05
CA THR A 14 -4.08 9.38 -15.74
C THR A 14 -4.72 8.32 -14.85
N TYR A 15 -4.67 7.05 -15.25
CA TYR A 15 -5.26 5.96 -14.48
C TYR A 15 -4.61 5.81 -13.10
N SER A 16 -3.28 5.89 -13.03
CA SER A 16 -2.56 5.78 -11.76
C SER A 16 -2.90 6.91 -10.79
N LYS A 17 -3.06 8.14 -11.30
CA LYS A 17 -3.50 9.30 -10.52
C LYS A 17 -4.93 9.14 -10.04
N ASP A 18 -5.86 8.74 -10.91
CA ASP A 18 -7.27 8.59 -10.55
C ASP A 18 -7.48 7.47 -9.52
N PHE A 19 -6.72 6.37 -9.64
CA PHE A 19 -6.72 5.29 -8.66
C PHE A 19 -6.24 5.77 -7.28
N LYS A 20 -5.12 6.51 -7.21
CA LYS A 20 -4.64 7.11 -5.95
C LYS A 20 -5.69 8.07 -5.36
N ASN A 21 -6.27 8.94 -6.20
CA ASN A 21 -7.28 9.91 -5.77
C ASN A 21 -8.55 9.25 -5.22
N MET A 22 -8.92 8.06 -5.71
CA MET A 22 -10.05 7.30 -5.21
C MET A 22 -9.87 6.87 -3.74
N TYR A 23 -8.66 6.45 -3.34
CA TYR A 23 -8.34 6.20 -1.93
C TYR A 23 -8.39 7.47 -1.09
N GLU A 24 -7.82 8.58 -1.59
CA GLU A 24 -7.84 9.87 -0.88
C GLU A 24 -9.27 10.37 -0.63
N LYS A 25 -10.12 10.34 -1.67
CA LYS A 25 -11.54 10.72 -1.56
C LYS A 25 -12.28 9.83 -0.56
N THR A 26 -12.03 8.52 -0.57
CA THR A 26 -12.65 7.57 0.35
C THR A 26 -12.23 7.83 1.79
N SER A 27 -10.94 8.04 2.03
CA SER A 27 -10.40 8.41 3.34
C SER A 27 -11.09 9.66 3.91
N LEU A 28 -11.21 10.71 3.09
CA LEU A 28 -11.83 11.98 3.51
C LEU A 28 -13.33 11.82 3.80
N LYS A 29 -14.05 11.13 2.91
CA LYS A 29 -15.50 10.92 3.06
C LYS A 29 -15.86 10.22 4.37
N TYR A 30 -15.08 9.22 4.75
CA TYR A 30 -15.34 8.39 5.93
C TYR A 30 -14.49 8.78 7.15
N LYS A 31 -13.70 9.86 7.05
CA LYS A 31 -12.78 10.34 8.11
C LYS A 31 -11.89 9.23 8.67
N LEU A 32 -11.35 8.39 7.77
CA LEU A 32 -10.53 7.25 8.15
C LEU A 32 -9.07 7.70 8.36
N LYS A 33 -8.42 7.17 9.40
CA LYS A 33 -6.95 7.15 9.46
C LYS A 33 -6.45 6.34 8.27
N THR A 34 -5.49 6.88 7.51
CA THR A 34 -5.11 6.30 6.21
C THR A 34 -3.62 6.10 6.10
N MET A 35 -3.23 4.87 5.75
CA MET A 35 -1.88 4.52 5.33
C MET A 35 -1.80 4.80 3.82
N PRO A 36 -0.94 5.71 3.33
CA PRO A 36 -0.94 6.11 1.93
C PRO A 36 -0.61 4.97 0.95
N PHE A 37 0.27 4.06 1.35
CA PHE A 37 0.68 2.92 0.53
C PHE A 37 1.00 1.69 1.39
N LEU A 38 0.26 0.60 1.18
CA LEU A 38 0.42 -0.65 1.92
C LEU A 38 1.78 -1.32 1.70
N LEU A 39 2.32 -1.23 0.48
CA LEU A 39 3.56 -1.89 0.09
C LEU A 39 4.78 -0.96 0.22
N GLU A 40 4.66 0.11 1.00
CA GLU A 40 5.78 1.02 1.28
C GLU A 40 6.98 0.25 1.85
N GLY A 41 8.15 0.46 1.24
CA GLY A 41 9.36 -0.29 1.58
C GLY A 41 9.38 -1.77 1.16
N VAL A 42 8.36 -2.28 0.46
CA VAL A 42 8.27 -3.68 -0.03
C VAL A 42 8.17 -3.76 -1.55
N ALA A 43 7.37 -2.92 -2.19
CA ALA A 43 7.12 -2.99 -3.63
C ALA A 43 8.43 -2.94 -4.46
N GLY A 44 8.57 -3.86 -5.41
CA GLY A 44 9.71 -3.90 -6.34
C GLY A 44 11.05 -4.38 -5.75
N LYS A 45 11.15 -4.65 -4.46
CA LYS A 45 12.37 -5.17 -3.84
C LYS A 45 12.50 -6.67 -4.05
N LYS A 46 13.51 -7.10 -4.80
CA LYS A 46 13.69 -8.50 -5.24
C LYS A 46 13.67 -9.50 -4.08
N GLU A 47 14.28 -9.14 -2.96
CA GLU A 47 14.36 -9.96 -1.75
C GLU A 47 13.03 -10.08 -0.99
N LEU A 48 12.10 -9.14 -1.20
CA LEU A 48 10.79 -9.11 -0.54
C LEU A 48 9.63 -9.49 -1.47
N ASN A 49 9.90 -9.77 -2.75
CA ASN A 49 8.88 -10.12 -3.73
C ASN A 49 9.11 -11.52 -4.32
N GLN A 50 8.09 -12.05 -4.98
CA GLN A 50 8.13 -13.25 -5.79
C GLN A 50 8.92 -12.98 -7.08
N ARG A 51 9.07 -14.02 -7.92
CA ARG A 51 9.87 -13.94 -9.17
C ARG A 51 9.37 -12.87 -10.14
N ASP A 52 8.10 -12.47 -10.06
CA ASP A 52 7.52 -11.41 -10.89
C ASP A 52 7.91 -9.99 -10.45
N GLY A 53 8.49 -9.82 -9.25
CA GLY A 53 8.87 -8.51 -8.71
C GLY A 53 7.71 -7.61 -8.28
N ILE A 54 6.47 -8.11 -8.27
CA ILE A 54 5.26 -7.33 -7.98
C ILE A 54 4.55 -7.86 -6.74
N HIS A 55 4.51 -9.18 -6.54
CA HIS A 55 3.82 -9.79 -5.40
C HIS A 55 4.78 -10.02 -4.24
N PRO A 56 4.46 -9.57 -3.01
CA PRO A 56 5.28 -9.88 -1.84
C PRO A 56 5.45 -11.39 -1.64
N ASN A 57 6.64 -11.78 -1.16
CA ASN A 57 6.90 -13.12 -0.65
C ASN A 57 6.66 -13.18 0.87
N ALA A 58 6.98 -14.30 1.52
CA ALA A 58 6.78 -14.46 2.96
C ALA A 58 7.50 -13.39 3.80
N GLU A 59 8.74 -13.03 3.47
CA GLU A 59 9.46 -11.97 4.18
C GLU A 59 8.84 -10.59 3.89
N GLY A 60 8.44 -10.32 2.64
CA GLY A 60 7.69 -9.11 2.29
C GLY A 60 6.41 -8.95 3.12
N HIS A 61 5.67 -10.03 3.32
CA HIS A 61 4.48 -10.03 4.19
C HIS A 61 4.79 -9.74 5.66
N LYS A 62 5.93 -10.20 6.21
CA LYS A 62 6.36 -9.84 7.57
C LYS A 62 6.63 -8.35 7.69
N HIS A 63 7.27 -7.74 6.70
CA HIS A 63 7.48 -6.29 6.65
C HIS A 63 6.16 -5.53 6.59
N ILE A 64 5.21 -5.96 5.74
CA ILE A 64 3.87 -5.36 5.64
C ILE A 64 3.15 -5.45 6.99
N ALA A 65 3.13 -6.64 7.62
CA ALA A 65 2.46 -6.84 8.90
C ALA A 65 3.03 -5.95 10.01
N LYS A 66 4.37 -5.80 10.08
CA LYS A 66 5.02 -4.88 11.01
C LYS A 66 4.58 -3.42 10.76
N ASN A 67 4.59 -2.97 9.50
CA ASN A 67 4.20 -1.60 9.16
C ASN A 67 2.73 -1.33 9.51
N ILE A 68 1.83 -2.28 9.24
CA ILE A 68 0.42 -2.19 9.64
C ILE A 68 0.30 -2.12 11.15
N PHE A 69 0.97 -3.03 11.88
CA PHE A 69 0.91 -3.06 13.33
C PHE A 69 1.39 -1.74 13.93
N GLU A 70 2.56 -1.23 13.54
CA GLU A 70 3.07 0.06 14.00
C GLU A 70 2.12 1.23 13.66
N PHE A 71 1.40 1.13 12.54
CA PHE A 71 0.44 2.15 12.13
C PHE A 71 -0.84 2.15 13.00
N ILE A 72 -1.29 0.99 13.47
CA ILE A 72 -2.58 0.87 14.19
C ILE A 72 -2.43 0.59 15.69
N LYS A 73 -1.22 0.35 16.21
CA LYS A 73 -1.00 -0.10 17.60
C LYS A 73 -1.57 0.84 18.67
N GLU A 74 -1.65 2.14 18.41
CA GLU A 74 -2.21 3.12 19.36
C GLU A 74 -3.75 3.11 19.41
N GLU A 75 -4.40 2.35 18.51
CA GLU A 75 -5.86 2.17 18.43
C GLU A 75 -6.32 0.78 18.93
N LEU A 76 -5.38 -0.07 19.34
CA LEU A 76 -5.64 -1.41 19.91
C LEU A 76 -5.74 -1.33 21.43
#